data_AF-A0A2W2D4R6-F1
#
_entry.id   AF-A0A2W2D4R6-F1
#
_cell.length_a   1.000
_cell.length_b   1.000
_cell.length_c   1.000
_cell.angle_alpha   90.00
_cell.angle_beta   90.00
_cell.angle_gamma   90.00
#
_symmetry.space_group_name_H-M   'P 1'
#
loop_
_entity.id
_entity.type
_entity.pdbx_description
1 polymer ?
#
loop_
_entity_poly.entity_id
_entity_poly.type
_entity_poly.pdbx_seq_one_letter_code
_entity_poly.pdbx_strand_id
1 'polypeptide(L)'
;MTIYLVDIEQVVHTCPVHPEGHPHDIRRTIVDVIPGGPCRAPVTVRCGGQTVLIPCRRHEPVKRQCGACRVIVTERTITTRTPNGIAV
;
A
#
# COMPACT_ATOMS: atom_id res chain seq x y z
N MET A 1 1.09 13.75 -1.44
CA MET A 1 0.98 12.33 -1.76
C MET A 1 2.17 11.69 -1.11
N THR A 2 1.97 10.71 -0.24
CA THR A 2 3.11 9.92 0.25
C THR A 2 3.26 8.75 -0.69
N ILE A 3 4.45 8.55 -1.26
CA ILE A 3 4.75 7.44 -2.16
C ILE A 3 5.67 6.49 -1.41
N TYR A 4 5.24 5.25 -1.25
CA TYR A 4 6.09 4.16 -0.79
C TYR A 4 6.61 3.43 -2.02
N LEU A 5 7.92 3.45 -2.22
CA LEU A 5 8.56 2.60 -3.22
C LEU A 5 8.84 1.26 -2.54
N VAL A 6 8.35 0.18 -3.15
CA VAL A 6 8.51 -1.17 -2.60
C VAL A 6 9.18 -2.10 -3.60
N ASP A 7 10.09 -2.92 -3.09
CA ASP A 7 10.50 -4.14 -3.77
C ASP A 7 9.60 -5.28 -3.31
N ILE A 8 9.21 -6.13 -4.26
CA ILE A 8 8.36 -7.29 -4.02
C ILE A 8 9.17 -8.54 -4.26
N GLU A 9 9.12 -9.45 -3.29
CA GLU A 9 9.56 -10.83 -3.48
C GLU A 9 8.33 -11.72 -3.42
N GLN A 10 8.13 -12.52 -4.46
CA GLN A 10 7.02 -13.46 -4.51
C GLN A 10 7.51 -14.87 -4.82
N VAL A 11 6.94 -15.84 -4.10
CA VAL A 11 7.15 -17.26 -4.36
C VAL A 11 5.91 -17.81 -5.07
N VAL A 12 6.09 -18.41 -6.24
CA VAL A 12 5.03 -18.98 -7.06
C VAL A 12 5.04 -20.51 -6.90
N HIS A 13 3.86 -21.10 -6.67
CA HIS A 13 3.67 -22.56 -6.74
C HIS A 13 2.56 -22.92 -7.71
N THR A 14 2.52 -24.18 -8.13
CA THR A 14 1.42 -24.77 -8.91
C THR A 14 0.61 -25.69 -8.00
N CYS A 15 -0.72 -25.63 -8.11
CA CYS A 15 -1.63 -26.52 -7.40
C CYS A 15 -2.74 -26.99 -8.34
N PRO A 16 -3.53 -28.02 -7.99
CA PRO A 16 -4.60 -28.51 -8.87
C PRO A 16 -5.64 -27.45 -9.26
N VAL A 17 -5.87 -26.46 -8.40
CA VAL A 17 -6.80 -25.34 -8.67
C VAL A 17 -6.21 -24.31 -9.64
N HIS A 18 -4.88 -24.19 -9.65
CA HIS A 18 -4.12 -23.22 -10.44
C HIS A 18 -2.90 -23.91 -11.09
N PRO A 19 -3.14 -24.72 -12.12
CA PRO A 19 -2.08 -25.48 -12.80
C PRO A 19 -1.06 -24.57 -13.52
N GLU A 20 -1.46 -23.35 -13.90
CA GLU A 20 -0.60 -22.31 -14.47
C GLU A 20 0.34 -21.64 -13.45
N GLY A 21 0.11 -21.88 -12.16
CA GLY A 21 0.88 -21.33 -11.05
C GLY A 21 0.37 -19.99 -10.54
N HIS A 22 0.52 -19.77 -9.23
CA HIS A 22 0.18 -18.50 -8.60
C HIS A 22 1.11 -18.15 -7.43
N PRO A 23 1.26 -16.86 -7.10
CA PRO A 23 1.94 -16.45 -5.88
C PRO A 23 1.26 -17.02 -4.63
N HIS A 24 2.05 -17.42 -3.63
CA HIS A 24 1.53 -17.89 -2.34
C HIS A 24 2.23 -17.28 -1.12
N ASP A 25 3.48 -16.85 -1.28
CA ASP A 25 4.15 -15.95 -0.34
C ASP A 25 4.53 -14.69 -1.12
N ILE A 26 4.01 -13.53 -0.69
CA ILE A 26 4.33 -12.23 -1.27
C ILE A 26 4.81 -11.34 -0.13
N ARG A 27 6.09 -10.97 -0.18
CA ARG A 27 6.71 -10.06 0.78
C ARG A 27 7.04 -8.74 0.08
N ARG A 28 6.87 -7.65 0.82
CA ARG A 28 7.16 -6.30 0.35
C ARG A 28 8.16 -5.65 1.29
N THR A 29 9.20 -5.06 0.72
CA THR A 29 10.20 -4.29 1.45
C THR A 29 10.10 -2.84 1.01
N ILE A 30 9.93 -1.94 1.97
CA ILE A 30 9.96 -0.49 1.67
C ILE A 30 11.41 -0.11 1.38
N VAL A 31 11.63 0.44 0.19
CA VAL A 31 12.95 0.87 -0.27
C VAL A 31 13.12 2.37 -0.11
N ASP A 32 12.05 3.13 -0.33
CA ASP A 32 12.06 4.58 -0.14
C ASP A 32 10.65 5.09 0.21
N VAL A 33 10.59 6.24 0.87
CA VAL A 33 9.37 6.94 1.21
C VAL A 33 9.50 8.40 0.81
N ILE A 34 8.75 8.78 -0.22
CA ILE A 34 8.64 10.19 -0.64
C ILE A 34 7.49 10.80 0.17
N PRO A 35 7.76 11.70 1.13
CA PRO A 35 6.72 12.25 1.99
C PRO A 35 5.78 13.16 1.20
N GLY A 36 4.48 13.05 1.51
CA GLY A 36 3.52 14.03 1.04
C GLY A 36 3.71 15.38 1.73
N GLY A 37 3.47 16.47 0.99
CA GLY A 37 3.34 17.79 1.59
C GLY A 37 2.10 17.92 2.50
N PRO A 38 1.88 19.11 3.10
CA PRO A 38 0.75 19.38 3.99
C PRO A 38 -0.61 19.12 3.34
N CYS A 39 -1.59 18.77 4.18
CA CYS A 39 -2.98 18.56 3.73
C CYS A 39 -3.52 19.81 3.03
N ARG A 40 -4.08 19.64 1.83
CA ARG A 40 -4.65 20.75 1.03
C ARG A 40 -6.18 20.88 1.15
N ALA A 41 -6.82 19.93 1.85
CA ALA A 41 -8.25 19.95 2.14
C ALA A 41 -8.48 19.39 3.55
N PRO A 42 -8.10 20.10 4.62
CA PRO A 42 -8.41 19.66 5.97
C PRO A 42 -9.92 19.64 6.21
N VAL A 43 -10.36 18.76 7.10
CA VAL A 43 -11.78 18.60 7.46
C VAL A 43 -11.97 19.06 8.89
N THR A 44 -13.04 19.80 9.11
CA THR A 44 -13.49 20.21 10.45
C THR A 44 -14.22 19.04 11.08
N VAL A 45 -13.73 18.57 12.23
CA VAL A 45 -14.40 17.55 13.04
C VAL A 45 -14.76 18.11 14.40
N ARG A 46 -15.83 17.58 14.99
CA ARG A 46 -16.26 17.92 16.34
C ARG A 46 -15.77 16.86 17.32
N CYS A 47 -15.02 17.29 18.34
CA CYS A 47 -14.56 16.46 19.44
C CYS A 47 -15.17 17.01 20.73
N GLY A 48 -16.34 16.48 21.11
CA GLY A 48 -17.13 17.00 22.23
C GLY A 48 -17.60 18.45 21.98
N GLY A 49 -17.21 19.36 22.87
CA GLY A 49 -17.54 20.79 22.77
C GLY A 49 -16.66 21.58 21.79
N GLN A 50 -15.60 21.01 21.25
CA GLN A 50 -14.63 21.71 20.40
C GLN A 50 -14.70 21.27 18.94
N THR A 51 -14.31 22.16 18.03
CA THR A 51 -14.07 21.86 16.62
C THR A 51 -12.58 21.96 16.33
N VAL A 52 -12.04 20.98 15.60
CA VAL A 52 -10.62 20.93 15.21
C VAL A 52 -10.49 20.63 13.73
N LEU A 53 -9.45 21.17 13.10
CA LEU A 53 -9.08 20.83 11.73
C LEU A 53 -8.13 19.64 11.74
N ILE A 54 -8.47 18.60 10.99
CA ILE A 54 -7.61 17.43 10.80
C ILE A 54 -7.29 17.20 9.32
N PRO A 55 -6.13 16.60 8.99
CA PRO A 55 -5.85 16.18 7.62
C PRO A 55 -6.92 15.23 7.08
N CYS A 56 -7.37 15.41 5.83
CA CYS A 56 -8.44 14.56 5.26
C CYS A 56 -8.14 13.07 5.28
N ARG A 57 -6.87 12.62 5.27
CA ARG A 57 -6.54 11.18 5.42
C ARG A 57 -7.06 10.54 6.71
N ARG A 58 -7.35 11.35 7.74
CA ARG A 58 -7.84 10.87 9.05
C ARG A 58 -9.36 10.71 9.10
N HIS A 59 -10.09 11.09 8.05
CA HIS A 59 -11.54 11.12 8.03
C HIS A 59 -12.14 10.65 6.70
N GLU A 60 -11.63 11.18 5.58
CA GLU A 60 -12.17 10.91 4.26
C GLU A 60 -11.72 9.54 3.73
N PRO A 61 -12.61 8.80 3.05
CA PRO A 61 -12.22 7.61 2.29
C PRO A 61 -11.24 8.00 1.18
N VAL A 62 -10.37 7.07 0.77
CA VAL A 62 -9.25 7.31 -0.17
C VAL A 62 -9.69 8.07 -1.43
N LYS A 63 -10.84 7.72 -2.01
CA LYS A 63 -11.39 8.37 -3.22
C LYS A 63 -11.67 9.87 -3.04
N ARG A 64 -11.94 10.33 -1.81
CA ARG A 64 -12.24 11.72 -1.45
C ARG A 64 -11.05 12.48 -0.82
N GLN A 65 -9.94 11.80 -0.55
CA GLN A 65 -8.75 12.45 0.01
C GLN A 65 -8.07 13.36 -1.03
N CYS A 66 -7.53 14.50 -0.58
CA CYS A 66 -6.72 15.36 -1.43
C CYS A 66 -5.41 14.67 -1.84
N GLY A 67 -4.81 15.10 -2.94
CA GLY A 67 -3.55 14.52 -3.43
C GLY A 67 -2.40 14.58 -2.43
N ALA A 68 -2.37 15.56 -1.52
CA ALA A 68 -1.35 15.63 -0.47
C ALA A 68 -1.45 14.47 0.53
N CYS A 69 -2.67 14.07 0.87
CA CYS A 69 -2.97 13.07 1.90
C CYS A 69 -3.04 11.63 1.40
N ARG A 70 -3.20 11.41 0.09
CA ARG A 70 -3.23 10.06 -0.50
C ARG A 70 -1.90 9.34 -0.32
N VAL A 71 -2.00 8.03 -0.09
CA VAL A 71 -0.89 7.08 -0.13
C VAL A 71 -0.91 6.39 -1.49
N ILE A 72 0.26 6.32 -2.13
CA ILE A 72 0.50 5.48 -3.31
C ILE A 72 1.61 4.51 -2.96
N VAL A 73 1.43 3.25 -3.36
CA VAL A 73 2.49 2.24 -3.32
C VAL A 73 2.92 2.03 -4.77
N THR A 74 4.19 2.30 -5.04
CA THR A 74 4.79 2.10 -6.37
C THR A 74 5.72 0.91 -6.29
N GLU A 75 5.46 -0.08 -7.13
CA GLU A 75 6.29 -1.28 -7.25
C GLU A 75 7.55 -0.90 -8.04
N ARG A 76 8.72 -1.03 -7.42
CA ARG A 76 10.01 -0.75 -8.05
C ARG A 76 10.54 -1.98 -8.77
N THR A 77 10.58 -3.12 -8.09
CA THR A 77 11.06 -4.39 -8.65
C THR A 77 10.24 -5.54 -8.10
N ILE A 78 9.99 -6.55 -8.94
CA ILE A 78 9.32 -7.80 -8.55
C ILE A 78 10.27 -8.94 -8.84
N THR A 79 10.75 -9.60 -7.78
CA THR A 79 11.54 -10.82 -7.86
C THR A 79 10.63 -12.01 -7.68
N THR A 80 10.55 -12.88 -8.69
CA THR A 80 9.75 -14.11 -8.63
C THR A 80 10.66 -15.30 -8.41
N ARG A 81 10.34 -16.11 -7.40
CA ARG A 81 10.99 -17.40 -7.13
C ARG A 81 9.99 -18.52 -7.33
N THR A 82 10.41 -19.57 -8.02
CA THR A 82 9.67 -20.85 -8.03
C THR A 82 10.46 -21.81 -7.16
N PRO A 83 9.85 -22.47 -6.16
CA PRO A 83 10.53 -23.51 -5.41
C PRO A 83 11.05 -24.57 -6.36
N ASN A 84 12.34 -24.87 -6.29
CA ASN A 84 12.95 -25.96 -7.06
C ASN A 84 12.52 -27.31 -6.47
N GLY A 85 11.29 -27.74 -6.76
CA GLY A 85 10.80 -29.08 -6.45
C GLY A 85 10.30 -29.29 -5.02
N ILE A 86 9.06 -29.80 -4.95
CA ILE A 86 8.32 -30.33 -3.80
C ILE A 86 8.04 -29.31 -2.69
N ALA A 87 6.87 -28.65 -2.79
CA ALA A 87 6.17 -28.20 -1.59
C ALA A 87 5.73 -29.46 -0.82
N VAL A 88 6.34 -29.72 0.34
CA VAL A 88 5.90 -30.73 1.32
C VAL A 88 4.94 -30.07 2.29
#